data_AF-A0A956IK02-F1
#
_entry.id   AF-A0A956IK02-F1
#
_cell.length_a   1.000
_cell.length_b   1.000
_cell.length_c   1.000
_cell.angle_alpha   90.00
_cell.angle_beta   90.00
_cell.angle_gamma   90.00
#
_symmetry.space_group_name_H-M   'P 1'
#
loop_
_entity.id
_entity.type
_entity.pdbx_description
1 polymer ?
#
loop_
_entity_poly.entity_id
_entity_poly.type
_entity_poly.pdbx_seq_one_letter_code
_entity_poly.pdbx_strand_id
1 'polypeptide(L)'
;MRRGAALSAALAVLALGKQAEASNGLDSPDAGVLQMSRGGAWLARADNPLSAYFNPAAMAFNPSGVHLGAQLMLRSHCFDRLDPTGARPVPGGAISAAPTEPTCADINPFPNPQLAATFRLHKQWALGFAFVAPHAAGTVTWPTFVEYPNATGAVAPRPAPTRYLLLDSSTLGAFPTLSVAFRPIEQLAIGAGFSWGFATYEFSNMAEAISSPRLDANGNQLDDYTTDIRSTIKGVDGFIPGFVVSVLYA
;
A
#
# COMPACT_ATOMS: atom_id res chain seq x y z
N MET A 1 15.41 -18.93 39.95
CA MET A 1 16.18 -18.96 38.68
C MET A 1 15.32 -18.92 37.41
N ARG A 2 14.19 -19.63 37.30
CA ARG A 2 13.35 -19.65 36.07
C ARG A 2 12.70 -18.31 35.66
N ARG A 3 12.41 -17.41 36.61
CA ARG A 3 11.81 -16.08 36.32
C ARG A 3 12.79 -15.08 35.69
N GLY A 4 14.08 -15.19 36.00
CA GLY A 4 15.11 -14.29 35.46
C GLY A 4 15.37 -14.52 33.98
N ALA A 5 15.45 -15.78 33.55
CA ALA A 5 15.69 -16.13 32.16
C ALA A 5 14.55 -15.70 31.22
N ALA A 6 13.29 -15.82 31.66
CA ALA A 6 12.14 -15.39 30.87
C ALA A 6 12.09 -13.85 30.72
N LEU A 7 12.43 -13.11 31.78
CA LEU A 7 12.48 -11.65 31.75
C LEU A 7 13.61 -11.15 30.83
N SER A 8 14.78 -11.79 30.88
CA SER A 8 15.92 -11.44 30.02
C SER A 8 15.65 -11.77 28.54
N ALA A 9 14.97 -12.88 28.25
CA ALA A 9 14.57 -13.21 26.88
C ALA A 9 13.53 -12.23 26.32
N ALA A 10 12.53 -11.85 27.12
CA ALA A 10 11.55 -10.85 26.73
C ALA A 10 12.18 -9.46 26.49
N LEU A 11 13.11 -9.04 27.36
CA LEU A 11 13.85 -7.79 27.16
C LEU A 11 14.75 -7.82 25.93
N ALA A 12 15.38 -8.97 25.62
CA ALA A 12 16.22 -9.11 24.43
C ALA A 12 15.39 -9.03 23.14
N VAL A 13 14.18 -9.60 23.12
CA VAL A 13 13.25 -9.49 21.97
C VAL A 13 12.74 -8.05 21.81
N LEU A 14 12.43 -7.35 22.90
CA LEU A 14 12.03 -5.94 22.87
C LEU A 14 13.18 -5.01 22.43
N ALA A 15 14.41 -5.27 22.86
CA ALA A 15 15.58 -4.47 22.52
C ALA A 15 16.05 -4.68 21.06
N LEU A 16 15.67 -5.79 20.42
CA LEU A 16 15.95 -6.08 19.02
C LEU A 16 14.76 -5.76 18.09
N GLY A 17 13.65 -5.27 18.63
CA GLY A 17 12.49 -4.86 17.86
C GLY A 17 12.83 -3.65 16.98
N LYS A 18 13.08 -3.90 15.68
CA LYS A 18 13.07 -2.83 14.68
C LYS A 18 11.66 -2.26 14.57
N GLN A 19 11.53 -0.99 14.14
CA GLN A 19 10.24 -0.47 13.72
C GLN A 19 9.67 -1.43 12.66
N ALA A 20 8.44 -1.89 12.88
CA ALA A 20 7.72 -2.65 11.88
C ALA A 20 7.37 -1.68 10.74
N GLU A 21 8.27 -1.52 9.79
CA GLU A 21 7.96 -0.90 8.50
C GLU A 21 7.07 -1.88 7.71
N ALA A 22 5.78 -1.87 8.03
CA ALA A 22 4.80 -2.75 7.42
C ALA A 22 3.91 -2.01 6.41
N SER A 23 4.15 -0.70 6.22
CA SER A 23 3.59 0.04 5.09
C SER A 23 4.62 0.05 3.98
N ASN A 24 4.27 -0.56 2.85
CA ASN A 24 5.00 -0.34 1.61
C ASN A 24 4.15 0.57 0.72
N GLY A 25 4.73 1.18 -0.32
CA GLY A 25 3.98 2.08 -1.20
C GLY A 25 2.73 1.46 -1.86
N LEU A 26 2.55 0.14 -1.74
CA LEU A 26 1.48 -0.67 -2.34
C LEU A 26 0.62 -1.41 -1.30
N ASP A 27 0.84 -1.24 0.01
CA ASP A 27 0.10 -1.94 1.07
C ASP A 27 0.14 -1.18 2.41
N SER A 28 -0.99 -1.10 3.09
CA SER A 28 -1.09 -0.65 4.49
C SER A 28 -1.26 -1.88 5.38
N PRO A 29 -0.63 -1.96 6.56
CA PRO A 29 -0.72 -3.14 7.43
C PRO A 29 -2.09 -3.32 8.12
N ASP A 30 -3.14 -2.72 7.60
CA ASP A 30 -4.44 -2.56 8.24
C ASP A 30 -5.53 -3.37 7.54
N ALA A 31 -5.59 -4.67 7.80
CA ALA A 31 -6.78 -5.45 7.48
C ALA A 31 -7.68 -5.61 8.71
N GLY A 32 -8.98 -5.78 8.49
CA GLY A 32 -9.97 -6.08 9.52
C GLY A 32 -10.57 -4.84 10.17
N VAL A 33 -11.91 -4.82 10.25
CA VAL A 33 -12.67 -3.69 10.83
C VAL A 33 -12.25 -3.35 12.27
N LEU A 34 -11.97 -4.37 13.09
CA LEU A 34 -11.57 -4.19 14.48
C LEU A 34 -10.19 -3.55 14.62
N GLN A 35 -9.29 -3.81 13.66
CA GLN A 35 -7.89 -3.38 13.76
C GLN A 35 -7.68 -2.05 13.07
N MET A 36 -8.39 -1.81 11.98
CA MET A 36 -8.55 -0.47 11.43
C MET A 36 -9.07 0.50 12.50
N SER A 37 -10.06 0.08 13.31
CA SER A 37 -10.58 0.88 14.44
C SER A 37 -9.56 1.09 15.57
N ARG A 38 -8.48 0.30 15.60
CA ARG A 38 -7.38 0.38 16.57
C ARG A 38 -6.10 0.97 15.96
N GLY A 39 -6.17 1.54 14.76
CA GLY A 39 -4.99 2.08 14.06
C GLY A 39 -3.91 1.03 13.77
N GLY A 40 -4.31 -0.19 13.39
CA GLY A 40 -3.37 -1.24 12.99
C GLY A 40 -2.67 -1.97 14.14
N ALA A 41 -3.14 -1.79 15.37
CA ALA A 41 -2.49 -2.33 16.58
C ALA A 41 -2.66 -3.86 16.78
N TRP A 42 -2.34 -4.66 15.76
CA TRP A 42 -2.38 -6.13 15.77
C TRP A 42 -1.50 -6.76 16.85
N LEU A 43 -0.41 -6.11 17.23
CA LEU A 43 0.47 -6.53 18.33
C LEU A 43 -0.20 -6.38 19.70
N ALA A 44 -1.02 -5.34 19.89
CA ALA A 44 -1.65 -5.06 21.17
C ALA A 44 -2.80 -6.04 21.44
N ARG A 45 -3.57 -6.41 20.41
CA ARG A 45 -4.72 -7.30 20.57
C ARG A 45 -5.09 -7.96 19.24
N ALA A 46 -4.82 -9.26 19.12
CA ALA A 46 -5.20 -10.07 17.96
C ALA A 46 -6.24 -11.12 18.36
N ASP A 47 -7.46 -10.68 18.70
CA ASP A 47 -8.52 -11.50 19.31
C ASP A 47 -9.55 -12.07 18.31
N ASN A 48 -9.20 -12.14 17.02
CA ASN A 48 -10.08 -12.60 15.96
C ASN A 48 -9.34 -13.56 14.99
N PRO A 49 -10.04 -14.24 14.05
CA PRO A 49 -9.41 -15.21 13.16
C PRO A 49 -8.34 -14.65 12.21
N LEU A 50 -8.34 -13.35 11.93
CA LEU A 50 -7.27 -12.68 11.16
C LEU A 50 -5.92 -12.66 11.93
N SER A 51 -5.89 -13.03 13.21
CA SER A 51 -4.65 -13.37 13.92
C SER A 51 -3.80 -14.40 13.17
N ALA A 52 -4.41 -15.29 12.38
CA ALA A 52 -3.67 -16.21 11.50
C ALA A 52 -2.72 -15.49 10.53
N TYR A 53 -3.04 -14.27 10.08
CA TYR A 53 -2.20 -13.47 9.20
C TYR A 53 -1.22 -12.58 9.97
N PHE A 54 -1.72 -11.83 10.96
CA PHE A 54 -0.92 -10.76 11.60
C PHE A 54 -0.19 -11.17 12.87
N ASN A 55 -0.72 -12.13 13.64
CA ASN A 55 -0.14 -12.55 14.91
C ASN A 55 -0.53 -14.01 15.23
N PRO A 56 0.10 -15.00 14.57
CA PRO A 56 -0.22 -16.41 14.74
C PRO A 56 -0.23 -16.88 16.20
N ALA A 57 0.64 -16.36 17.07
CA ALA A 57 0.71 -16.75 18.48
C ALA A 57 -0.62 -16.53 19.22
N ALA A 58 -1.36 -15.47 18.87
CA ALA A 58 -2.65 -15.17 19.48
C ALA A 58 -3.72 -16.24 19.20
N MET A 59 -3.60 -17.02 18.11
CA MET A 59 -4.52 -18.11 17.80
C MET A 59 -4.60 -19.16 18.92
N ALA A 60 -3.52 -19.36 19.67
CA ALA A 60 -3.50 -20.34 20.76
C ALA A 60 -4.35 -19.91 21.98
N PHE A 61 -4.66 -18.62 22.09
CA PHE A 61 -5.52 -18.06 23.14
C PHE A 61 -6.95 -17.84 22.67
N ASN A 62 -7.14 -17.57 21.38
CA ASN A 62 -8.45 -17.33 20.79
C ASN A 62 -9.27 -18.63 20.68
N PRO A 63 -10.61 -18.54 20.72
CA PRO A 63 -11.48 -19.63 20.31
C PRO A 63 -11.37 -19.86 18.79
N SER A 64 -11.79 -21.05 18.35
CA SER A 64 -11.98 -21.32 16.92
C SER A 64 -13.03 -20.38 16.35
N GLY A 65 -12.82 -19.89 15.14
CA GLY A 65 -13.75 -18.95 14.52
C GLY A 65 -13.44 -18.70 13.05
N VAL A 66 -14.38 -18.04 12.38
CA VAL A 66 -14.27 -17.62 10.99
C VAL A 66 -14.49 -16.10 10.93
N HIS A 67 -13.69 -15.44 10.10
CA HIS A 67 -13.80 -14.03 9.76
C HIS A 67 -14.13 -13.91 8.29
N LEU A 68 -15.18 -13.16 8.00
CA LEU A 68 -15.53 -12.68 6.67
C LEU A 68 -15.66 -11.17 6.79
N GLY A 69 -14.86 -10.45 6.02
CA GLY A 69 -14.82 -9.00 6.06
C GLY A 69 -14.49 -8.42 4.68
N ALA A 70 -14.84 -7.16 4.50
CA ALA A 70 -14.33 -6.36 3.41
C ALA A 70 -14.16 -4.93 3.90
N GLN A 71 -13.14 -4.25 3.40
CA GLN A 71 -12.98 -2.81 3.53
C GLN A 71 -13.20 -2.16 2.18
N LEU A 72 -13.89 -1.03 2.15
CA LEU A 72 -14.02 -0.22 0.94
C LEU A 72 -13.09 0.97 1.06
N MET A 73 -12.08 1.03 0.18
CA MET A 73 -11.14 2.14 0.14
C MET A 73 -11.70 3.25 -0.74
N LEU A 74 -11.89 4.41 -0.12
CA LEU A 74 -12.24 5.66 -0.79
C LEU A 74 -11.03 6.57 -0.68
N ARG A 75 -10.48 7.01 -1.82
CA ARG A 75 -9.29 7.85 -1.86
C ARG A 75 -9.50 9.01 -2.82
N SER A 76 -8.92 10.15 -2.47
CA SER A 76 -8.83 11.33 -3.33
C SER A 76 -7.40 11.81 -3.32
N HIS A 77 -6.77 11.85 -4.49
CA HIS A 77 -5.38 12.24 -4.65
C HIS A 77 -5.31 13.30 -5.73
N CYS A 78 -4.73 14.45 -5.40
CA CYS A 78 -4.49 15.53 -6.35
C CYS A 78 -3.02 15.95 -6.27
N PHE A 79 -2.49 16.37 -7.41
CA PHE A 79 -1.13 16.82 -7.58
C PHE A 79 -1.14 18.26 -8.08
N ASP A 80 -0.38 19.10 -7.40
CA ASP A 80 -0.16 20.48 -7.78
C ASP A 80 1.34 20.69 -8.03
N ARG A 81 1.70 21.05 -9.26
CA ARG A 81 3.09 21.31 -9.64
C ARG A 81 3.35 22.79 -9.48
N LEU A 82 4.26 23.15 -8.57
CA LEU A 82 4.70 24.52 -8.37
C LEU A 82 6.19 24.65 -8.74
N ASP A 83 6.56 25.79 -9.30
CA ASP A 83 7.94 26.18 -9.53
C ASP A 83 8.57 26.78 -8.24
N PRO A 84 9.86 27.14 -8.25
CA PRO A 84 10.52 27.73 -7.07
C PRO A 84 9.92 29.05 -6.59
N THR A 85 9.13 29.74 -7.44
CA THR A 85 8.44 30.99 -7.09
C THR A 85 7.04 30.73 -6.53
N GLY A 86 6.58 29.47 -6.52
CA GLY A 86 5.24 29.07 -6.09
C GLY A 86 4.18 29.21 -7.18
N ALA A 87 4.57 29.50 -8.43
CA ALA A 87 3.66 29.56 -9.56
C ALA A 87 3.54 28.21 -10.26
N ARG A 88 2.41 27.95 -10.93
CA ARG A 88 2.23 26.72 -11.71
C ARG A 88 2.93 26.85 -13.06
N PRO A 89 3.78 25.89 -13.46
CA PRO A 89 4.48 25.95 -14.72
C PRO A 89 3.49 25.80 -15.88
N VAL A 90 3.67 26.62 -16.92
CA VAL A 90 2.90 26.56 -18.15
C VAL A 90 3.70 25.74 -19.18
N PRO A 91 3.10 24.75 -19.85
CA PRO A 91 3.73 24.11 -21.00
C PRO A 91 4.07 25.17 -22.04
N GLY A 92 5.20 25.07 -22.75
CA GLY A 92 5.54 26.08 -23.75
C GLY A 92 4.50 26.21 -24.89
N GLY A 93 4.55 27.33 -25.62
CA GLY A 93 3.66 27.63 -26.75
C GLY A 93 2.71 28.81 -26.50
N ALA A 94 1.65 28.94 -27.30
CA ALA A 94 0.66 30.03 -27.23
C ALA A 94 -0.34 29.91 -26.05
N ILE A 95 0.13 29.45 -24.89
CA ILE A 95 -0.67 29.27 -23.67
C ILE A 95 -0.35 30.42 -22.73
N SER A 96 -1.38 31.07 -22.18
CA SER A 96 -1.20 32.28 -21.36
C SER A 96 -1.30 32.04 -19.87
N ALA A 97 -1.85 30.90 -19.42
CA ALA A 97 -2.02 30.59 -18.01
C ALA A 97 -2.04 29.07 -17.76
N ALA A 98 -1.50 28.66 -16.61
CA ALA A 98 -1.67 27.30 -16.10
C ALA A 98 -3.09 27.12 -15.51
N PRO A 99 -3.60 25.88 -15.45
CA PRO A 99 -4.86 25.56 -14.80
C PRO A 99 -4.91 26.08 -13.36
N THR A 100 -6.09 26.54 -12.95
CA THR A 100 -6.34 27.02 -11.59
C THR A 100 -6.56 25.90 -10.57
N GLU A 101 -6.84 24.69 -11.04
CA GLU A 101 -7.08 23.52 -10.20
C GLU A 101 -5.93 22.52 -10.26
N PRO A 102 -5.64 21.80 -9.14
CA PRO A 102 -4.70 20.71 -9.17
C PRO A 102 -5.23 19.58 -10.06
N THR A 103 -4.31 18.81 -10.64
CA THR A 103 -4.70 17.63 -11.39
C THR A 103 -5.05 16.54 -10.41
N CYS A 104 -6.26 15.98 -10.47
CA CYS A 104 -6.68 14.90 -9.58
C CYS A 104 -6.66 13.55 -10.31
N ALA A 105 -6.31 12.50 -9.58
CA ALA A 105 -6.38 11.13 -10.06
C ALA A 105 -7.83 10.65 -10.07
N ASP A 106 -8.18 9.85 -11.07
CA ASP A 106 -9.38 9.03 -11.06
C ASP A 106 -9.10 7.76 -10.25
N ILE A 107 -9.73 7.66 -9.08
CA ILE A 107 -9.59 6.53 -8.16
C ILE A 107 -10.99 6.02 -7.84
N ASN A 108 -11.34 4.88 -8.44
CA ASN A 108 -12.59 4.22 -8.13
C ASN A 108 -12.56 3.58 -6.73
N PRO A 109 -13.71 3.52 -6.03
CA PRO A 109 -13.82 2.76 -4.80
C PRO A 109 -13.31 1.33 -4.99
N PHE A 110 -12.36 0.91 -4.15
CA PHE A 110 -11.72 -0.41 -4.29
C PHE A 110 -12.07 -1.30 -3.09
N PRO A 111 -12.72 -2.45 -3.30
CA PRO A 111 -12.99 -3.39 -2.22
C PRO A 111 -11.76 -4.24 -1.90
N ASN A 112 -11.42 -4.38 -0.62
CA ASN A 112 -10.44 -5.33 -0.10
C ASN A 112 -11.16 -6.43 0.69
N PRO A 113 -11.41 -7.60 0.09
CA PRO A 113 -12.03 -8.73 0.77
C PRO A 113 -11.03 -9.47 1.66
N GLN A 114 -11.53 -9.98 2.79
CA GLN A 114 -10.77 -10.68 3.80
C GLN A 114 -11.52 -11.92 4.25
N LEU A 115 -10.79 -13.03 4.30
CA LEU A 115 -11.27 -14.30 4.82
C LEU A 115 -10.22 -14.83 5.78
N ALA A 116 -10.63 -15.29 6.95
CA ALA A 116 -9.73 -16.05 7.82
C ALA A 116 -10.50 -17.07 8.64
N ALA A 117 -9.83 -18.14 9.02
CA ALA A 117 -10.36 -19.16 9.91
C ALA A 117 -9.25 -19.63 10.85
N THR A 118 -9.59 -19.77 12.13
CA THR A 118 -8.72 -20.33 13.14
C THR A 118 -9.39 -21.53 13.77
N PHE A 119 -8.62 -22.61 13.95
CA PHE A 119 -9.08 -23.87 14.51
C PHE A 119 -8.16 -24.24 15.67
N ARG A 120 -8.70 -24.15 16.88
CA ARG A 120 -8.02 -24.61 18.09
C ARG A 120 -8.22 -26.12 18.22
N LEU A 121 -7.23 -26.88 17.77
CA LEU A 121 -7.24 -28.35 17.82
C LEU A 121 -7.10 -28.88 19.24
N HIS A 122 -6.30 -28.18 20.06
CA HIS A 122 -6.01 -28.58 21.43
C HIS A 122 -5.82 -27.34 22.32
N LYS A 123 -5.72 -27.54 23.65
CA LYS A 123 -5.37 -26.46 24.59
C LYS A 123 -4.04 -25.77 24.24
N GLN A 124 -3.16 -26.47 23.53
CA GLN A 124 -1.81 -25.98 23.20
C GLN A 124 -1.59 -25.69 21.72
N TRP A 125 -2.47 -26.15 20.83
CA TRP A 125 -2.26 -26.09 19.39
C TRP A 125 -3.42 -25.41 18.68
N ALA A 126 -3.11 -24.52 17.76
CA ALA A 126 -4.06 -23.93 16.84
C ALA A 126 -3.49 -23.90 15.42
N LEU A 127 -4.38 -24.09 14.45
CA LEU A 127 -4.10 -23.88 13.03
C LEU A 127 -4.89 -22.68 12.54
N GLY A 128 -4.33 -21.95 11.58
CA GLY A 128 -4.94 -20.79 10.97
C GLY A 128 -4.80 -20.83 9.46
N PHE A 129 -5.84 -20.36 8.79
CA PHE A 129 -5.80 -19.99 7.39
C PHE A 129 -6.29 -18.55 7.27
N ALA A 130 -5.62 -17.75 6.45
CA ALA A 130 -6.09 -16.43 6.08
C ALA A 130 -5.90 -16.20 4.59
N PHE A 131 -6.80 -15.43 4.00
CA PHE A 131 -6.68 -14.89 2.66
C PHE A 131 -6.94 -13.40 2.79
N VAL A 132 -5.86 -12.64 2.70
CA VAL A 132 -5.88 -11.18 2.85
C VAL A 132 -5.30 -10.58 1.57
N ALA A 133 -6.07 -9.73 0.91
CA ALA A 133 -5.54 -8.89 -0.15
C ALA A 133 -4.85 -7.66 0.49
N PRO A 134 -3.77 -7.15 -0.13
CA PRO A 134 -3.10 -5.95 0.37
C PRO A 134 -4.09 -4.78 0.44
N HIS A 135 -3.98 -4.00 1.50
CA HIS A 135 -4.79 -2.84 1.78
C HIS A 135 -4.27 -1.61 1.02
N ALA A 136 -4.44 -1.65 -0.29
CA ALA A 136 -4.17 -0.52 -1.18
C ALA A 136 -5.22 -0.39 -2.27
N ALA A 137 -5.26 0.78 -2.92
CA ALA A 137 -6.11 0.97 -4.10
C ALA A 137 -5.51 0.20 -5.26
N GLY A 138 -6.26 -0.77 -5.78
CA GLY A 138 -5.79 -1.61 -6.88
C GLY A 138 -5.74 -0.91 -8.23
N THR A 139 -6.37 0.26 -8.40
CA THR A 139 -6.27 1.04 -9.63
C THR A 139 -6.24 2.54 -9.34
N VAL A 140 -5.29 3.25 -9.93
CA VAL A 140 -5.19 4.71 -9.94
C VAL A 140 -4.78 5.14 -11.35
N THR A 141 -5.55 6.05 -11.95
CA THR A 141 -5.25 6.62 -13.26
C THR A 141 -5.20 8.14 -13.15
N TRP A 142 -4.15 8.73 -13.69
CA TRP A 142 -3.98 10.18 -13.79
C TRP A 142 -4.25 10.62 -15.23
N PRO A 143 -4.92 11.77 -15.42
CA PRO A 143 -5.15 12.28 -16.76
C PRO A 143 -3.81 12.63 -17.42
N THR A 144 -3.63 12.24 -18.68
CA THR A 144 -2.44 12.57 -19.47
C THR A 144 -2.52 13.97 -20.07
N PHE A 145 -3.74 14.50 -20.22
CA PHE A 145 -4.01 15.85 -20.70
C PHE A 145 -4.96 16.56 -19.74
N VAL A 146 -4.74 17.86 -19.55
CA VAL A 146 -5.68 18.76 -18.89
C VAL A 146 -5.95 19.96 -19.81
N GLU A 147 -7.05 20.64 -19.55
CA GLU A 147 -7.48 21.78 -20.35
C GLU A 147 -6.72 23.05 -19.96
N TYR A 148 -6.13 23.73 -20.95
CA TYR A 148 -5.45 25.01 -20.77
C TYR A 148 -6.14 26.11 -21.58
N PRO A 149 -6.41 27.29 -20.99
CA PRO A 149 -6.83 28.46 -21.74
C PRO A 149 -5.65 29.07 -22.50
N ASN A 150 -5.87 29.40 -23.76
CA ASN A 150 -4.93 30.20 -24.55
C ASN A 150 -5.14 31.71 -24.30
N ALA A 151 -4.26 32.55 -24.87
CA ALA A 151 -4.34 34.01 -24.74
C ALA A 151 -5.66 34.63 -25.25
N THR A 152 -6.41 33.91 -26.09
CA THR A 152 -7.73 34.32 -26.62
C THR A 152 -8.91 33.75 -25.83
N GLY A 153 -8.67 33.02 -24.74
CA GLY A 153 -9.70 32.35 -23.93
C GLY A 153 -10.24 31.04 -24.51
N ALA A 154 -9.73 30.58 -25.65
CA ALA A 154 -10.08 29.27 -26.19
C ALA A 154 -9.32 28.18 -25.43
N VAL A 155 -10.02 27.11 -25.09
CA VAL A 155 -9.48 25.99 -24.31
C VAL A 155 -8.93 24.93 -25.26
N ALA A 156 -7.72 24.45 -24.98
CA ALA A 156 -7.11 23.35 -25.71
C ALA A 156 -6.48 22.34 -24.74
N PRO A 157 -6.54 21.03 -25.04
CA PRO A 157 -5.85 20.03 -24.26
C PRO A 157 -4.33 20.23 -24.38
N ARG A 158 -3.65 20.19 -23.23
CA ARG A 158 -2.18 20.13 -23.14
C ARG A 158 -1.78 19.08 -22.13
N PRO A 159 -0.55 18.57 -22.20
CA PRO A 159 -0.13 17.50 -21.30
C PRO A 159 -0.24 17.92 -19.84
N ALA A 160 -0.72 16.99 -19.02
CA ALA A 160 -0.93 17.24 -17.60
C ALA A 160 0.42 17.50 -16.90
N PRO A 161 0.44 18.35 -15.85
CA PRO A 161 1.64 18.59 -15.05
C PRO A 161 2.13 17.33 -14.31
N THR A 162 1.26 16.33 -14.12
CA THR A 162 1.52 15.02 -13.51
C THR A 162 2.23 14.02 -14.40
N ARG A 163 2.40 14.29 -15.70
CA ARG A 163 2.78 13.25 -16.68
C ARG A 163 4.12 12.56 -16.43
N TYR A 164 5.04 13.22 -15.74
CA TYR A 164 6.34 12.65 -15.36
C TYR A 164 6.31 11.85 -14.05
N LEU A 165 5.14 11.68 -13.45
CA LEU A 165 4.88 10.78 -12.34
C LEU A 165 4.30 9.45 -12.87
N LEU A 166 3.94 8.58 -11.93
CA LEU A 166 3.17 7.38 -12.22
C LEU A 166 1.77 7.78 -12.73
N LEU A 167 1.49 7.49 -14.00
CA LEU A 167 0.24 7.83 -14.70
C LEU A 167 -0.83 6.78 -14.47
N ASP A 168 -0.47 5.51 -14.59
CA ASP A 168 -1.37 4.40 -14.31
C ASP A 168 -0.70 3.44 -13.33
N SER A 169 -1.46 3.00 -12.36
CA SER A 169 -1.09 1.95 -11.42
C SER A 169 -2.26 1.00 -11.30
N SER A 170 -2.14 -0.19 -11.86
CA SER A 170 -3.09 -1.28 -11.67
C SER A 170 -2.38 -2.44 -10.99
N THR A 171 -2.67 -2.68 -9.72
CA THR A 171 -2.08 -3.75 -8.93
C THR A 171 -3.18 -4.58 -8.27
N LEU A 172 -3.08 -5.89 -8.44
CA LEU A 172 -3.92 -6.84 -7.73
C LEU A 172 -3.01 -7.85 -7.09
N GLY A 173 -3.13 -8.03 -5.77
CA GLY A 173 -2.39 -9.02 -5.03
C GLY A 173 -3.31 -9.79 -4.10
N ALA A 174 -2.89 -10.99 -3.72
CA ALA A 174 -3.50 -11.69 -2.61
C ALA A 174 -2.49 -12.64 -1.96
N PHE A 175 -2.64 -12.81 -0.65
CA PHE A 175 -1.71 -13.54 0.19
C PHE A 175 -2.47 -14.58 1.01
N PRO A 176 -2.76 -15.76 0.44
CA PRO A 176 -3.12 -16.92 1.26
C PRO A 176 -2.00 -17.24 2.24
N THR A 177 -2.36 -17.41 3.50
CA THR A 177 -1.46 -17.67 4.62
C THR A 177 -1.93 -18.87 5.40
N LEU A 178 -1.00 -19.78 5.69
CA LEU A 178 -1.18 -20.90 6.60
C LEU A 178 -0.33 -20.68 7.83
N SER A 179 -0.94 -20.84 9.00
CA SER A 179 -0.31 -20.54 10.27
C SER A 179 -0.53 -21.63 11.30
N VAL A 180 0.44 -21.79 12.19
CA VAL A 180 0.40 -22.69 13.34
C VAL A 180 0.78 -21.91 14.59
N ALA A 181 0.12 -22.23 15.70
CA ALA A 181 0.45 -21.69 17.01
C ALA A 181 0.62 -22.82 18.03
N PHE A 182 1.60 -22.65 18.89
CA PHE A 182 1.93 -23.55 19.98
C PHE A 182 2.04 -22.79 21.29
N ARG A 183 1.35 -23.28 22.33
CA ARG A 183 1.33 -22.73 23.68
C ARG A 183 2.04 -23.69 24.65
N PRO A 184 3.38 -23.57 24.81
CA PRO A 184 4.15 -24.46 25.68
C PRO A 184 3.73 -24.38 27.15
N ILE A 185 3.40 -23.18 27.64
CA ILE A 185 2.87 -22.93 28.98
C ILE A 185 1.64 -22.04 28.88
N GLU A 186 0.81 -22.01 29.92
CA GLU A 186 -0.51 -21.36 29.85
C GLU A 186 -0.46 -19.88 29.48
N GLN A 187 0.63 -19.18 29.82
CA GLN A 187 0.84 -17.75 29.60
C GLN A 187 1.64 -17.42 28.33
N LEU A 188 2.26 -18.39 27.66
CA LEU A 188 3.18 -18.12 26.54
C LEU A 188 2.76 -18.91 25.32
N ALA A 189 2.55 -18.22 24.19
CA ALA A 189 2.38 -18.82 22.89
C ALA A 189 3.43 -18.32 21.90
N ILE A 190 3.77 -19.19 20.96
CA ILE A 190 4.65 -18.95 19.83
C ILE A 190 3.85 -19.33 18.59
N GLY A 191 3.93 -18.54 17.54
CA GLY A 191 3.26 -18.84 16.29
C GLY A 191 4.10 -18.46 15.09
N ALA A 192 3.91 -19.24 14.03
CA ALA A 192 4.56 -19.03 12.74
C ALA A 192 3.52 -19.19 11.62
N GLY A 193 3.69 -18.40 10.57
CA GLY A 193 2.85 -18.43 9.39
C GLY A 193 3.68 -18.29 8.11
N PHE A 194 3.22 -18.97 7.07
CA PHE A 194 3.76 -18.88 5.72
C PHE A 194 2.69 -18.31 4.79
N SER A 195 3.05 -17.28 4.05
CA SER A 195 2.19 -16.62 3.06
C SER A 195 2.72 -16.90 1.66
N TRP A 196 1.82 -17.33 0.78
CA TRP A 196 2.09 -17.49 -0.65
C TRP A 196 1.38 -16.37 -1.41
N GLY A 197 2.08 -15.26 -1.64
CA GLY A 197 1.53 -14.15 -2.41
C GLY A 197 1.52 -14.43 -3.91
N PHE A 198 0.52 -13.89 -4.59
CA PHE A 198 0.53 -13.71 -6.04
C PHE A 198 0.08 -12.29 -6.36
N ALA A 199 0.68 -11.68 -7.38
CA ALA A 199 0.38 -10.32 -7.79
C ALA A 199 0.44 -10.14 -9.30
N THR A 200 -0.45 -9.30 -9.82
CA THR A 200 -0.37 -8.74 -11.16
C THR A 200 -0.16 -7.25 -11.04
N TYR A 201 0.69 -6.69 -11.88
CA TYR A 201 0.96 -5.26 -11.89
C TYR A 201 1.04 -4.71 -13.30
N GLU A 202 0.52 -3.51 -13.47
CA GLU A 202 0.69 -2.69 -14.66
C GLU A 202 0.95 -1.25 -14.20
N PHE A 203 2.08 -0.71 -14.64
CA PHE A 203 2.49 0.65 -14.32
C PHE A 203 2.79 1.38 -15.62
N SER A 204 2.34 2.63 -15.72
CA SER A 204 2.70 3.51 -16.82
C SER A 204 3.24 4.83 -16.32
N ASN A 205 4.28 5.34 -16.98
CA ASN A 205 4.86 6.65 -16.72
C ASN A 205 5.28 7.31 -18.04
N MET A 206 5.48 8.62 -18.02
CA MET A 206 6.13 9.32 -19.12
C MET A 206 7.45 9.95 -18.66
N ALA A 207 8.36 10.11 -19.60
CA ALA A 207 9.61 10.84 -19.41
C ALA A 207 9.91 11.64 -20.68
N GLU A 208 10.60 12.77 -20.51
CA GLU A 208 11.13 13.54 -21.64
C GLU A 208 12.24 12.73 -22.33
N ALA A 209 12.17 12.57 -23.66
CA ALA A 209 13.21 11.82 -24.39
C ALA A 209 14.56 12.56 -24.42
N ILE A 210 14.51 13.89 -24.51
CA ILE A 210 15.68 14.75 -24.64
C ILE A 210 15.37 16.04 -23.87
N SER A 211 16.14 16.32 -22.82
CA SER A 211 16.07 17.61 -22.13
C SER A 211 16.78 18.68 -22.97
N SER A 212 16.04 19.33 -23.86
CA SER A 212 16.57 20.48 -24.61
C SER A 212 16.23 21.77 -23.88
N PRO A 213 17.19 22.67 -23.60
CA PRO A 213 16.89 24.00 -23.10
C PRO A 213 16.26 24.82 -24.24
N ARG A 214 14.97 24.63 -24.50
CA ARG A 214 14.17 25.58 -25.28
C ARG A 214 13.83 26.74 -24.37
N LEU A 215 14.36 27.91 -24.70
CA LEU A 215 14.02 29.14 -24.01
C LEU A 215 12.88 29.83 -24.75
N ASP A 216 11.92 30.40 -24.03
CA ASP A 216 10.97 31.35 -24.60
C ASP A 216 11.67 32.69 -24.96
N ALA A 217 10.92 33.62 -25.54
CA ALA A 217 11.44 34.95 -25.89
C ALA A 217 11.96 35.77 -24.69
N ASN A 218 11.64 35.33 -23.46
CA ASN A 218 12.04 35.96 -22.20
C ASN A 218 13.18 35.19 -21.51
N GLY A 219 13.72 34.14 -22.12
CA GLY A 219 14.80 33.33 -21.54
C GLY A 219 14.34 32.28 -20.53
N ASN A 220 13.04 31.99 -20.41
CA ASN A 220 12.51 30.96 -19.52
C ASN A 220 12.53 29.59 -20.18
N GLN A 221 12.91 28.55 -19.42
CA GLN A 221 12.86 27.18 -19.91
C GLN A 221 11.41 26.74 -20.17
N LEU A 222 11.14 26.37 -21.41
CA LEU A 222 9.87 25.79 -21.83
C LEU A 222 9.89 24.28 -21.61
N ASP A 223 8.75 23.75 -21.17
CA ASP A 223 8.52 22.31 -21.05
C ASP A 223 8.27 21.70 -22.45
N ASP A 224 9.21 20.91 -22.98
CA ASP A 224 9.14 20.31 -24.31
C ASP A 224 8.51 18.91 -24.30
N TYR A 225 7.19 18.89 -24.20
CA TYR A 225 6.42 17.65 -24.19
C TYR A 225 6.31 16.93 -25.54
N THR A 226 6.84 17.51 -26.63
CA THR A 226 6.61 16.98 -27.99
C THR A 226 7.36 15.68 -28.27
N THR A 227 8.35 15.37 -27.43
CA THR A 227 9.19 14.17 -27.53
C THR A 227 9.02 13.23 -26.34
N ASP A 228 7.95 13.38 -25.55
CA ASP A 228 7.72 12.52 -24.39
C ASP A 228 7.57 11.05 -24.80
N ILE A 229 8.26 10.17 -24.07
CA ILE A 229 8.17 8.73 -24.22
C ILE A 229 7.29 8.19 -23.09
N ARG A 230 6.23 7.47 -23.45
CA ARG A 230 5.45 6.67 -22.50
C ARG A 230 6.04 5.28 -22.39
N SER A 231 6.31 4.85 -21.17
CA SER A 231 6.74 3.50 -20.85
C SER A 231 5.64 2.79 -20.07
N THR A 232 5.38 1.53 -20.42
CA THR A 232 4.42 0.67 -19.71
C THR A 232 5.12 -0.63 -19.36
N ILE A 233 5.08 -0.99 -18.09
CA ILE A 233 5.58 -2.27 -17.58
C ILE A 233 4.39 -3.05 -17.05
N LYS A 234 4.26 -4.29 -17.52
CA LYS A 234 3.25 -5.23 -17.05
C LYS A 234 3.90 -6.55 -16.67
N GLY A 235 3.39 -7.18 -15.63
CA GLY A 235 3.94 -8.43 -15.15
C GLY A 235 3.01 -9.18 -14.21
N VAL A 236 3.39 -10.43 -13.98
CA VAL A 236 2.75 -11.33 -13.02
C VAL A 236 3.85 -11.94 -12.18
N ASP A 237 3.68 -11.88 -10.86
CA ASP A 237 4.45 -12.66 -9.91
C ASP A 237 3.53 -13.71 -9.29
N GLY A 238 3.78 -14.97 -9.62
CA GLY A 238 2.99 -16.09 -9.11
C GLY A 238 3.43 -16.59 -7.73
N PHE A 239 4.53 -16.07 -7.18
CA PHE A 239 5.10 -16.56 -5.93
C PHE A 239 5.90 -15.48 -5.19
N ILE A 240 5.21 -14.77 -4.30
CA ILE A 240 5.80 -13.82 -3.35
C ILE A 240 5.82 -14.49 -1.97
N PRO A 241 6.95 -15.07 -1.52
CA PRO A 241 7.00 -15.74 -0.23
C PRO A 241 6.96 -14.72 0.91
N GLY A 242 6.13 -14.98 1.91
CA GLY A 242 6.08 -14.21 3.15
C GLY A 242 6.12 -15.12 4.38
N PHE A 243 6.68 -14.63 5.47
CA PHE A 243 6.71 -15.33 6.74
C PHE A 243 6.34 -14.38 7.87
N VAL A 244 5.55 -14.86 8.81
CA VAL A 244 5.23 -14.16 10.04
C VAL A 244 5.62 -15.04 11.22
N VAL A 245 6.34 -14.47 12.17
CA VAL A 245 6.69 -15.12 13.43
C VAL A 245 6.26 -14.22 14.56
N SER A 246 5.64 -14.79 15.58
CA SER A 246 5.08 -14.04 16.70
C SER A 246 5.26 -14.80 18.00
N VAL A 247 5.40 -14.03 19.07
CA VAL A 247 5.41 -14.53 20.45
C VAL A 247 4.42 -13.68 21.23
N LEU A 248 3.55 -14.32 22.00
CA LEU A 248 2.58 -13.65 22.85
C LEU A 248 2.68 -14.17 24.27
N TYR A 249 2.80 -13.24 25.21
CA TYR A 249 2.73 -13.50 26.64
C TYR A 249 1.47 -12.84 27.22
N ALA A 250 0.59 -13.61 27.84
CA ALA A 250 -0.73 -13.19 28.34
C ALA A 250 -0.97 -13.66 29.77
#